data_AF-A0AAU1ADV9-F1
#
_entry.id   AF-A0AAU1ADV9-F1
#
_cell.length_a   1.000
_cell.length_b   1.000
_cell.length_c   1.000
_cell.angle_alpha   90.00
_cell.angle_beta   90.00
_cell.angle_gamma   90.00
#
_symmetry.space_group_name_H-M   'P 1'
#
loop_
_entity.id
_entity.type
_entity.pdbx_description
1 polymer ?
#
loop_
_entity_poly.entity_id
_entity_poly.type
_entity_poly.pdbx_seq_one_letter_code
_entity_poly.pdbx_strand_id
1 'polypeptide(L)'
;MSDAYVVGDPDGLSPLLVELRDTIARELHAQVALRGERIELADLPEVSYQVTMQVERALRLKDQGRRSGRGRSPWPARASSTGVSSARRTSAGR
;
A
#
# COMPACT_ATOMS: atom_id res chain seq x y z
N MET A 1 17.14 15.98 -13.77
CA MET A 1 16.55 14.76 -13.19
C MET A 1 17.69 13.79 -12.88
N SER A 2 18.35 13.98 -11.75
CA SER A 2 19.42 13.09 -11.28
C SER A 2 19.40 13.16 -9.77
N ASP A 3 18.91 12.11 -9.13
CA ASP A 3 19.57 11.47 -7.98
C ASP A 3 18.79 10.19 -7.61
N ALA A 4 19.49 9.22 -7.02
CA ALA A 4 19.01 7.93 -6.51
C ALA A 4 19.21 6.69 -7.39
N TYR A 5 20.43 6.51 -7.91
CA TYR A 5 21.10 5.21 -7.78
C TYR A 5 21.89 5.20 -6.47
N VAL A 6 21.20 5.28 -5.33
CA VAL A 6 21.90 5.08 -4.05
C VAL A 6 22.15 3.58 -3.91
N VAL A 7 23.38 3.22 -4.25
CA VAL A 7 24.06 1.97 -3.88
C VAL A 7 23.96 1.81 -2.37
N GLY A 8 23.34 0.71 -1.93
CA GLY A 8 23.16 0.39 -0.51
C GLY A 8 22.50 -0.97 -0.27
N ASP A 9 21.76 -1.47 -1.25
CA ASP A 9 21.27 -2.86 -1.36
C ASP A 9 21.98 -3.47 -2.58
N PRO A 10 22.46 -4.74 -2.58
CA PRO A 10 23.34 -5.27 -3.63
C PRO A 10 22.78 -5.16 -5.05
N ASP A 11 21.48 -4.91 -5.20
CA ASP A 11 20.79 -4.82 -6.48
C ASP A 11 20.43 -3.37 -6.88
N GLY A 12 20.61 -2.37 -5.99
CA GLY A 12 20.25 -0.96 -6.27
C GLY A 12 18.76 -0.74 -6.61
N LEU A 13 17.90 -1.71 -6.28
CA LEU A 13 16.50 -1.71 -6.64
C LEU A 13 15.67 -0.93 -5.63
N SER A 14 14.72 -0.13 -6.11
CA SER A 14 13.70 0.44 -5.23
C SER A 14 12.87 -0.69 -4.58
N PRO A 15 12.25 -0.48 -3.41
CA PRO A 15 11.45 -1.50 -2.75
C PRO A 15 10.35 -2.11 -3.64
N LEU A 16 9.73 -1.30 -4.53
CA LEU A 16 8.77 -1.82 -5.51
C LEU A 16 9.43 -2.76 -6.52
N LEU A 17 10.64 -2.44 -6.97
CA LEU A 17 11.38 -3.28 -7.91
C LEU A 17 11.81 -4.60 -7.26
N VAL A 18 12.12 -4.59 -5.97
CA VAL A 18 12.36 -5.82 -5.18
C VAL A 18 11.10 -6.68 -5.11
N GLU A 19 9.94 -6.09 -4.74
CA GLU A 19 8.66 -6.81 -4.70
C GLU A 19 8.27 -7.40 -6.06
N LEU A 20 8.48 -6.64 -7.14
CA LEU A 20 8.23 -7.11 -8.50
C LEU A 20 9.16 -8.25 -8.87
N ARG A 21 10.47 -8.12 -8.63
CA ARG A 21 11.45 -9.17 -8.91
C ARG A 21 11.07 -10.47 -8.20
N ASP A 22 10.76 -10.40 -6.91
CA ASP A 22 10.48 -11.59 -6.11
C ASP A 22 9.17 -12.28 -6.55
N THR A 23 8.15 -11.49 -6.92
CA THR A 23 6.89 -12.02 -7.43
C THR A 23 7.08 -12.68 -8.80
N ILE A 24 7.82 -12.04 -9.70
CA ILE A 24 8.12 -12.56 -11.04
C ILE A 24 8.97 -13.83 -10.94
N ALA A 25 10.00 -13.82 -10.10
CA ALA A 25 10.87 -14.98 -9.89
C ALA A 25 10.07 -16.19 -9.39
N ARG A 26 9.12 -15.99 -8.47
CA ARG A 26 8.23 -17.05 -7.97
C ARG A 26 7.34 -17.62 -9.07
N GLU A 27 6.75 -16.76 -9.90
CA GLU A 27 5.92 -17.18 -11.03
C GLU A 27 6.75 -18.00 -12.05
N LEU A 28 7.92 -17.50 -12.43
CA LEU A 28 8.82 -18.22 -13.34
C LEU A 28 9.26 -19.57 -12.76
N HIS A 29 9.59 -19.63 -11.47
CA HIS A 29 9.94 -20.89 -10.81
C HIS A 29 8.79 -21.90 -10.85
N ALA A 30 7.56 -21.45 -10.62
CA ALA A 30 6.38 -22.32 -10.69
C ALA A 30 6.16 -22.85 -12.11
N GLN A 31 6.32 -22.01 -13.12
CA GLN A 31 6.15 -22.43 -14.51
C GLN A 31 7.26 -23.38 -14.99
N VAL A 32 8.51 -23.13 -14.59
CA VAL A 32 9.63 -24.05 -14.85
C VAL A 32 9.38 -25.41 -14.20
N ALA A 33 8.85 -25.43 -12.98
CA ALA A 33 8.51 -26.67 -12.29
C ALA A 33 7.37 -27.45 -12.97
N LEU A 34 6.35 -26.75 -13.48
CA LEU A 34 5.24 -27.38 -14.22
C LEU A 34 5.66 -27.93 -15.59
N ARG A 35 6.64 -27.30 -16.24
CA ARG A 35 7.10 -27.65 -17.60
C ARG A 35 8.27 -28.62 -17.63
N GLY A 36 8.81 -29.02 -16.47
CA GLY A 36 9.87 -30.00 -16.37
C GLY A 36 11.26 -29.47 -16.73
N GLU A 37 11.60 -28.26 -16.28
CA GLU A 37 12.92 -27.59 -16.28
C GLU A 37 13.16 -26.51 -17.35
N ARG A 38 12.32 -26.38 -18.39
CA ARG A 38 12.51 -25.35 -19.44
C ARG A 38 11.23 -24.60 -19.78
N ILE A 39 11.40 -23.32 -20.08
CA ILE A 39 10.41 -22.47 -20.74
C ILE A 39 10.89 -22.31 -22.17
N GLU A 40 10.10 -22.81 -23.12
CA GLU A 40 10.43 -22.71 -24.55
C GLU A 40 9.93 -21.38 -25.11
N LEU A 41 10.44 -20.98 -26.28
CA LEU A 41 9.99 -19.74 -26.94
C LEU A 41 8.47 -19.71 -27.19
N ALA A 42 7.87 -20.87 -27.45
CA ALA A 42 6.43 -21.02 -27.64
C ALA A 42 5.61 -20.70 -26.38
N ASP A 43 6.24 -20.74 -25.21
CA ASP A 43 5.60 -20.50 -23.92
C ASP A 43 5.61 -19.02 -23.52
N LEU A 44 6.46 -18.21 -24.17
CA LEU A 44 6.63 -16.80 -23.85
C LEU A 44 5.32 -15.99 -23.84
N PRO A 45 4.35 -16.20 -24.74
CA PRO A 45 3.07 -15.48 -24.66
C PRO A 45 2.35 -15.71 -23.32
N GLU A 46 2.21 -16.96 -22.88
CA GLU A 46 1.54 -17.28 -21.61
C GLU A 46 2.35 -16.79 -20.40
N VAL A 47 3.68 -17.02 -20.41
CA VAL A 47 4.58 -16.56 -19.34
C VAL A 47 4.50 -15.04 -19.18
N SER A 48 4.54 -14.30 -20.30
CA SER A 48 4.48 -12.84 -20.30
C SER A 48 3.15 -12.31 -19.78
N TYR A 49 2.04 -12.99 -20.09
CA TYR A 49 0.72 -12.64 -19.57
C TYR A 49 0.67 -12.80 -18.05
N GLN A 50 1.10 -13.95 -17.51
CA GLN A 50 1.09 -14.19 -16.06
C GLN A 50 1.99 -13.20 -15.31
N VAL A 51 3.19 -12.92 -15.83
CA VAL A 51 4.08 -11.89 -15.28
C VAL A 51 3.40 -10.53 -15.25
N THR A 52 2.72 -10.13 -16.34
CA THR A 52 2.00 -8.85 -16.43
C THR A 52 0.92 -8.74 -15.34
N MET A 53 0.15 -9.80 -15.12
CA MET A 53 -0.88 -9.86 -14.08
C MET A 53 -0.27 -9.72 -12.67
N GLN A 54 0.89 -10.32 -12.42
CA GLN A 54 1.58 -10.19 -11.14
C GLN A 54 2.12 -8.78 -10.92
N VAL A 55 2.67 -8.14 -11.96
CA VAL A 55 3.11 -6.74 -11.89
C VAL A 55 1.93 -5.83 -11.56
N GLU A 56 0.80 -6.00 -12.25
CA GLU A 56 -0.40 -5.21 -11.97
C GLU A 56 -0.87 -5.38 -10.52
N ARG A 57 -0.88 -6.62 -10.01
CA ARG A 57 -1.25 -6.91 -8.62
C ARG A 57 -0.31 -6.21 -7.63
N ALA A 58 1.00 -6.28 -7.84
CA ALA A 58 1.98 -5.62 -6.96
C ALA A 58 1.77 -4.10 -6.93
N LEU A 59 1.54 -3.48 -8.09
CA LEU A 59 1.24 -2.05 -8.19
C LEU A 59 -0.05 -1.67 -7.43
N ARG A 60 -1.12 -2.47 -7.58
CA ARG A 60 -2.38 -2.26 -6.85
C ARG A 60 -2.20 -2.36 -5.33
N LEU A 61 -1.40 -3.32 -4.85
CA LEU A 61 -1.12 -3.48 -3.42
C LEU A 61 -0.36 -2.28 -2.85
N LYS A 62 0.64 -1.77 -3.58
CA LYS A 62 1.36 -0.54 -3.20
C LYS A 62 0.43 0.66 -3.09
N ASP A 63 -0.47 0.85 -4.04
CA ASP A 63 -1.44 1.94 -4.02
C ASP A 63 -2.48 1.82 -2.90
N GLN A 64 -2.81 0.60 -2.48
CA GLN A 64 -3.66 0.36 -1.32
C GLN A 64 -2.92 0.70 -0.02
N GLY A 65 -1.65 0.32 0.13
CA GLY A 65 -0.80 0.69 1.27
C GLY A 65 -0.65 2.21 1.43
N ARG A 66 -0.56 2.95 0.31
CA ARG A 66 -0.54 4.43 0.32
C ARG A 66 -1.87 5.08 0.72
N ARG A 67 -2.99 4.38 0.54
CA ARG A 67 -4.34 4.86 0.88
C ARG A 67 -4.70 4.55 2.32
N SER A 68 -4.35 3.38 2.84
CA SER A 68 -4.56 3.02 4.25
C SER A 68 -3.72 3.86 5.21
N GLY A 69 -2.55 4.36 4.80
CA GLY A 69 -1.75 5.33 5.56
C GLY A 69 -2.38 6.73 5.71
N ARG A 70 -3.41 7.07 4.92
CA ARG A 70 -4.09 8.38 4.95
C ARG A 70 -5.45 8.38 5.67
N GLY A 71 -5.90 7.23 6.18
CA GLY A 71 -7.27 7.04 6.67
C GLY A 71 -7.44 6.93 8.19
N ARG A 72 -6.44 7.27 9.02
CA ARG A 72 -6.55 7.14 10.48
C ARG A 72 -6.38 8.48 11.20
N SER A 73 -7.43 9.30 11.16
CA SER A 73 -7.72 10.26 12.23
C SER A 73 -9.00 9.79 12.94
N PRO A 74 -8.91 9.17 14.13
CA PRO A 74 -10.06 8.94 14.97
C PRO A 74 -10.06 9.96 16.12
N TRP A 75 -10.84 11.05 16.03
CA TRP A 75 -11.78 11.48 17.09
C TRP A 75 -12.52 12.82 16.84
N PRO A 76 -13.57 13.18 17.62
CA PRO A 76 -14.75 13.85 17.10
C PRO A 76 -14.93 15.25 17.71
N ALA A 77 -15.17 16.27 16.90
CA ALA A 77 -15.64 17.54 17.45
C ALA A 77 -17.13 17.40 17.86
N ARG A 78 -17.40 16.80 19.03
CA ARG A 78 -18.71 16.90 19.67
C ARG A 78 -18.82 18.33 20.21
N ALA A 79 -19.52 19.18 19.46
CA ALA A 79 -19.85 20.53 19.91
C ALA A 79 -20.77 20.42 21.15
N SER A 80 -20.24 20.78 22.30
CA SER A 80 -21.02 20.95 23.53
C SER A 80 -21.79 22.27 23.44
N SER A 81 -23.01 22.21 22.90
CA SER A 81 -24.03 23.23 23.08
C SER A 81 -24.90 22.87 24.28
N THR A 82 -24.72 23.53 25.42
CA THR A 82 -25.67 23.71 26.54
C THR A 82 -24.91 24.44 27.66
N GLY A 83 -25.40 25.48 28.32
CA GLY A 83 -26.63 26.23 28.27
C GLY A 83 -26.46 27.37 29.28
N VAL A 84 -26.83 28.58 28.89
CA VAL A 84 -26.97 29.71 29.81
C VAL A 84 -28.08 29.36 30.81
N SER A 85 -27.72 29.24 32.09
CA SER A 85 -28.66 29.22 33.20
C SER A 85 -27.96 29.66 34.47
N SER A 86 -28.04 30.95 34.78
CA SER A 86 -27.98 31.42 36.16
C SER A 86 -29.29 32.14 36.47
N ALA A 87 -30.08 31.51 37.33
CA ALA A 87 -31.36 31.97 37.81
C ALA A 87 -31.23 32.50 39.25
N ARG A 88 -32.15 33.41 39.59
CA ARG A 88 -32.61 33.84 40.93
C ARG A 88 -31.64 34.72 41.74
N ARG A 89 -32.00 35.95 42.14
CA ARG A 89 -33.08 36.40 43.08
C ARG A 89 -33.00 35.73 44.46
N THR A 90 -32.39 36.42 45.42
CA THR A 90 -32.82 36.42 46.83
C THR A 90 -32.57 37.78 47.47
N SER A 91 -33.63 38.25 48.11
CA SER A 91 -33.77 39.41 48.99
C SER A 91 -33.18 39.18 50.40
N ALA A 92 -32.57 40.20 50.99
CA ALA A 92 -32.49 40.53 52.43
C ALA A 92 -31.64 41.82 52.51
N GLY A 93 -32.03 42.94 53.11
CA GLY A 93 -32.77 43.15 54.35
C GLY A 93 -31.79 43.64 55.41
N ARG A 94 -31.66 44.97 55.57
CA ARG A 94 -31.40 45.73 56.81
C ARG A 94 -31.33 47.22 56.51
#